data_AF-A0A7K1XSJ6-F1
#
_entry.id   AF-A0A7K1XSJ6-F1
#
_cell.length_a   1.000
_cell.length_b   1.000
_cell.length_c   1.000
_cell.angle_alpha   90.00
_cell.angle_beta   90.00
_cell.angle_gamma   90.00
#
_symmetry.space_group_name_H-M   'P 1'
#
loop_
_entity.id
_entity.type
_entity.pdbx_description
1 polymer ?
#
loop_
_entity_poly.entity_id
_entity_poly.type
_entity_poly.pdbx_seq_one_letter_code
_entity_poly.pdbx_strand_id
1 'polypeptide(L)'
;MKSYLILVCILCFGRIVSAQEQSPGSPSPSLAVVAKLSDLSSAITISESQRVALISFFTKEEIVVATLSRSETTPQQVGASQEQLTAEFRGLLSKEQLAEYSLKKRGSPYALPKTK
;
A
#
# COMPACT_ATOMS: atom_id res chain seq x y z
N MET A 1 -32.40 -0.83 21.79
CA MET A 1 -32.64 0.61 22.04
C MET A 1 -31.38 1.26 22.59
N LYS A 2 -30.67 2.02 21.75
CA LYS A 2 -30.00 3.29 22.06
C LYS A 2 -29.27 3.76 20.80
N SER A 3 -29.92 4.69 20.09
CA SER A 3 -29.38 5.43 18.97
C SER A 3 -28.27 6.35 19.44
N TYR A 4 -27.15 6.41 18.72
CA TYR A 4 -26.21 7.52 18.81
C TYR A 4 -26.12 8.19 17.44
N LEU A 5 -26.82 9.31 17.37
CA LEU A 5 -26.78 10.30 16.30
C LEU A 5 -25.39 10.97 16.35
N ILE A 6 -24.50 10.63 15.43
CA ILE A 6 -23.22 11.35 15.27
C ILE A 6 -23.42 12.39 14.18
N LEU A 7 -23.80 13.58 14.63
CA LEU A 7 -23.78 14.83 13.90
C LEU A 7 -22.32 15.28 13.78
N VAL A 8 -21.75 15.32 12.57
CA VAL A 8 -20.46 15.99 12.32
C VAL A 8 -20.67 17.05 11.24
N CYS A 9 -20.52 18.30 11.68
CA CYS A 9 -20.61 19.51 10.89
C CYS A 9 -19.68 19.47 9.67
N ILE A 10 -20.28 19.64 8.50
CA ILE A 10 -19.61 20.14 7.31
C ILE A 10 -19.44 21.64 7.52
N LEU A 11 -18.19 22.13 7.64
CA LEU A 11 -17.74 23.44 7.17
C LEU A 11 -16.24 23.63 7.49
N CYS A 12 -15.49 23.90 6.42
CA CYS A 12 -14.14 24.46 6.38
C CYS A 12 -12.93 23.50 6.52
N PHE A 13 -12.23 23.33 5.39
CA PHE A 13 -10.79 23.13 5.25
C PHE A 13 -10.12 21.96 6.02
N GLY A 14 -9.75 20.92 5.26
CA GLY A 14 -8.61 20.06 5.61
C GLY A 14 -8.99 18.69 6.20
N ARG A 15 -8.91 17.66 5.34
CA ARG A 15 -8.76 16.23 5.67
C ARG A 15 -9.72 15.67 6.72
N ILE A 16 -10.85 15.18 6.23
CA ILE A 16 -11.69 14.21 6.95
C ILE A 16 -10.99 12.85 6.87
N VAL A 17 -10.39 12.43 7.98
CA VAL A 17 -10.12 11.01 8.26
C VAL A 17 -11.44 10.41 8.74
N SER A 18 -12.06 9.57 7.90
CA SER A 18 -13.16 8.72 8.37
C SER A 18 -12.62 7.74 9.41
N ALA A 19 -13.13 7.80 10.63
CA ALA A 19 -13.02 6.72 11.60
C ALA A 19 -13.78 5.51 11.04
N GLN A 20 -13.05 4.47 10.66
CA GLN A 20 -13.65 3.22 10.20
C GLN A 20 -14.03 2.37 11.41
N GLU A 21 -15.29 1.95 11.46
CA GLU A 21 -15.84 1.02 12.43
C GLU A 21 -15.01 -0.27 12.45
N GLN A 22 -14.35 -0.54 13.58
CA GLN A 22 -13.40 -1.63 13.73
C GLN A 22 -14.15 -2.91 14.13
N SER A 23 -14.42 -3.79 13.15
CA SER A 23 -14.85 -5.17 13.44
C SER A 23 -13.70 -5.92 14.12
N PRO A 24 -13.92 -6.64 15.24
CA PRO A 24 -12.87 -7.33 15.97
C PRO A 24 -12.43 -8.57 15.19
N GLY A 25 -11.41 -8.43 14.34
CA GLY A 25 -10.84 -9.58 13.62
C GLY A 25 -9.94 -9.26 12.44
N SER A 26 -9.98 -8.04 11.89
CA SER A 26 -9.09 -7.62 10.81
C SER A 26 -8.04 -6.66 11.37
N PRO A 27 -6.72 -6.98 11.31
CA PRO A 27 -5.70 -6.02 11.71
C PRO A 27 -5.85 -4.78 10.82
N SER A 28 -6.15 -3.64 11.44
CA SER A 28 -6.20 -2.36 10.74
C SER A 28 -4.82 -2.10 10.13
N PRO A 29 -4.74 -1.74 8.83
CA PRO A 29 -3.46 -1.47 8.18
C PRO A 29 -2.70 -0.36 8.91
N SER A 30 -1.37 -0.48 8.97
CA SER A 30 -0.52 0.57 9.53
C SER A 30 -0.68 1.87 8.74
N LEU A 31 -0.38 3.02 9.36
CA LEU A 31 -0.43 4.32 8.69
C LEU A 31 0.47 4.33 7.43
N ALA A 32 1.60 3.63 7.46
CA ALA A 32 2.49 3.50 6.30
C ALA A 32 1.84 2.71 5.16
N VAL A 33 1.15 1.60 5.47
CA VAL A 33 0.39 0.82 4.48
C VAL A 33 -0.72 1.67 3.86
N VAL A 34 -1.48 2.41 4.67
CA VAL A 34 -2.54 3.32 4.20
C VAL A 34 -1.97 4.41 3.30
N ALA A 35 -0.83 5.01 3.67
CA ALA A 35 -0.16 6.03 2.87
C ALA A 35 0.30 5.49 1.50
N LYS A 36 0.90 4.29 1.48
CA LYS A 36 1.33 3.63 0.22
C LYS A 36 0.14 3.30 -0.69
N LEU A 37 -0.97 2.82 -0.13
CA LEU A 37 -2.19 2.56 -0.88
C LEU A 37 -2.81 3.84 -1.44
N SER A 38 -2.79 4.91 -0.65
CA SER A 38 -3.27 6.22 -1.11
C SER A 38 -2.38 6.76 -2.23
N ASP A 39 -1.07 6.60 -2.12
CA ASP A 39 -0.12 6.98 -3.17
C ASP A 39 -0.38 6.19 -4.47
N LEU A 40 -0.58 4.88 -4.35
CA LEU A 40 -0.89 4.02 -5.49
C LEU A 40 -2.25 4.38 -6.13
N SER A 41 -3.27 4.60 -5.31
CA SER A 41 -4.62 5.00 -5.76
C SER A 41 -4.64 6.38 -6.42
N SER A 42 -3.67 7.25 -6.10
CA SER A 42 -3.52 8.55 -6.77
C SER A 42 -2.96 8.41 -8.19
N ALA A 43 -2.25 7.31 -8.47
CA ALA A 43 -1.63 7.06 -9.75
C ALA A 43 -2.51 6.19 -10.66
N ILE A 44 -3.17 5.18 -10.11
CA ILE A 44 -3.95 4.20 -10.87
C ILE A 44 -5.29 3.91 -10.21
N THR A 45 -6.29 3.51 -11.01
CA THR A 45 -7.55 2.99 -10.49
C THR A 45 -7.32 1.57 -9.95
N ILE A 46 -7.76 1.32 -8.71
CA ILE A 46 -7.57 0.04 -8.01
C ILE A 46 -8.95 -0.50 -7.60
N SER A 47 -9.24 -1.76 -7.92
CA SER A 47 -10.47 -2.41 -7.47
C SER A 47 -10.45 -2.69 -5.96
N GLU A 48 -11.61 -2.96 -5.36
CA GLU A 48 -11.67 -3.35 -3.95
C GLU A 48 -10.88 -4.64 -3.65
N SER A 49 -10.96 -5.64 -4.55
CA SER A 49 -10.19 -6.89 -4.42
C SER A 49 -8.68 -6.66 -4.50
N GLN A 50 -8.23 -5.79 -5.41
CA GLN A 50 -6.82 -5.39 -5.50
C GLN A 50 -6.38 -4.63 -4.25
N ARG A 51 -7.23 -3.74 -3.72
CA ARG A 51 -6.95 -3.00 -2.49
C ARG A 51 -6.67 -3.94 -1.32
N VAL A 52 -7.48 -4.98 -1.14
CA VAL A 52 -7.26 -6.00 -0.08
C VAL A 52 -5.93 -6.73 -0.30
N ALA A 53 -5.64 -7.17 -1.52
CA ALA A 53 -4.38 -7.84 -1.84
C ALA A 53 -3.15 -6.94 -1.60
N LEU A 54 -3.26 -5.65 -1.95
CA LEU A 54 -2.21 -4.66 -1.76
C LEU A 54 -2.00 -4.30 -0.29
N ILE A 55 -3.06 -4.26 0.54
CA ILE A 55 -2.95 -4.12 2.00
C ILE A 55 -2.10 -5.26 2.56
N SER A 56 -2.43 -6.50 2.20
CA SER A 56 -1.68 -7.68 2.63
C SER A 56 -0.24 -7.64 2.15
N PHE A 57 0.00 -7.24 0.90
CA PHE A 57 1.34 -7.08 0.35
C PHE A 57 2.18 -6.04 1.10
N PHE A 58 1.66 -4.83 1.31
CA PHE A 58 2.44 -3.78 1.98
C PHE A 58 2.67 -4.09 3.47
N THR A 59 1.75 -4.81 4.11
CA THR A 59 1.95 -5.31 5.47
C THR A 59 3.08 -6.35 5.50
N LYS A 60 3.11 -7.27 4.53
CA LYS A 60 4.21 -8.23 4.35
C LYS A 60 5.53 -7.51 4.09
N GLU A 61 5.53 -6.53 3.18
CA GLU A 61 6.72 -5.72 2.86
C GLU A 61 7.28 -5.04 4.11
N GLU A 62 6.42 -4.43 4.94
CA GLU A 62 6.82 -3.80 6.20
C GLU A 62 7.50 -4.80 7.15
N ILE A 63 6.95 -6.01 7.29
CA ILE A 63 7.54 -7.08 8.11
C ILE A 63 8.90 -7.52 7.56
N VAL A 64 9.01 -7.70 6.25
CA VAL A 64 10.26 -8.10 5.59
C VAL A 64 11.32 -7.01 5.79
N VAL A 65 10.99 -5.75 5.51
CA VAL A 65 11.91 -4.62 5.69
C VAL A 65 12.34 -4.47 7.15
N ALA A 66 11.41 -4.63 8.11
CA ALA A 66 11.74 -4.59 9.53
C ALA A 66 12.66 -5.74 9.94
N THR A 67 12.47 -6.94 9.37
CA THR A 67 13.33 -8.11 9.63
C THR A 67 14.73 -7.91 9.07
N LEU A 68 14.82 -7.46 7.81
CA LEU A 68 16.10 -7.16 7.16
C LEU A 68 16.89 -6.07 7.90
N SER A 69 16.19 -5.09 8.49
CA SER A 69 16.80 -3.99 9.25
C SER A 69 17.28 -4.40 10.65
N ARG A 70 16.74 -5.47 11.23
CA ARG A 70 17.07 -5.93 12.59
C ARG A 70 18.11 -7.06 12.63
N SER A 71 18.16 -7.87 11.59
CA SER A 71 19.13 -8.96 11.46
C SER A 71 20.39 -8.48 10.73
N GLU A 72 21.55 -9.09 11.02
CA GLU A 72 22.76 -8.93 10.21
C GLU A 72 22.54 -9.57 8.83
N THR A 73 21.75 -8.91 7.99
CA THR A 73 21.42 -9.39 6.66
C THR A 73 22.45 -8.92 5.65
N THR A 74 22.89 -9.86 4.81
CA THR A 74 23.84 -9.54 3.75
C THR A 74 23.14 -8.73 2.64
N PRO A 75 23.88 -7.86 1.92
CA PRO A 75 23.33 -7.13 0.76
C PRO A 75 22.67 -8.05 -0.28
N GLN A 76 23.16 -9.29 -0.42
CA GLN A 76 22.59 -10.30 -1.31
C GLN A 76 21.19 -10.75 -0.86
N GLN A 77 20.96 -10.93 0.43
CA GLN A 77 19.63 -11.29 0.97
C GLN A 77 18.64 -10.13 0.85
N VAL A 78 19.12 -8.89 1.04
CA VAL A 78 18.31 -7.69 0.83
C VAL A 78 17.89 -7.58 -0.64
N GLY A 79 18.83 -7.77 -1.57
CA GLY A 79 18.55 -7.78 -3.01
C GLY A 79 17.51 -8.82 -3.39
N ALA A 80 17.72 -10.08 -2.98
CA ALA A 80 16.79 -11.17 -3.27
C ALA A 80 15.38 -10.92 -2.71
N SER A 81 15.27 -10.40 -1.49
CA SER A 81 13.98 -10.06 -0.87
C SER A 81 13.27 -8.93 -1.62
N GLN A 82 14.04 -7.91 -2.05
CA GLN A 82 13.50 -6.79 -2.84
C GLN A 82 13.02 -7.26 -4.22
N GLU A 83 13.76 -8.14 -4.89
CA GLU A 83 13.34 -8.71 -6.18
C GLU A 83 12.06 -9.53 -6.03
N GLN A 84 11.94 -10.34 -4.99
CA GLN A 84 10.73 -11.11 -4.70
C GLN A 84 9.53 -10.19 -4.46
N LEU A 85 9.67 -9.18 -3.59
CA LEU A 85 8.61 -8.20 -3.32
C LEU A 85 8.19 -7.45 -4.59
N THR A 86 9.16 -7.11 -5.45
CA THR A 86 8.89 -6.43 -6.72
C THR A 86 8.11 -7.32 -7.68
N ALA A 87 8.48 -8.60 -7.78
CA ALA A 87 7.77 -9.58 -8.61
C ALA A 87 6.34 -9.80 -8.11
N GLU A 88 6.15 -9.96 -6.80
CA GLU A 88 4.84 -10.11 -6.17
C GLU A 88 3.95 -8.89 -6.43
N PHE A 89 4.46 -7.67 -6.21
CA PHE A 89 3.72 -6.43 -6.49
C PHE A 89 3.24 -6.35 -7.94
N ARG A 90 4.13 -6.69 -8.89
CA ARG A 90 3.79 -6.68 -10.32
C ARG A 90 2.74 -7.74 -10.69
N GLY A 91 2.62 -8.81 -9.90
CA GLY A 91 1.56 -9.80 -10.06
C GLY A 91 0.18 -9.32 -9.60
N LEU A 92 0.10 -8.29 -8.76
CA LEU A 92 -1.17 -7.77 -8.22
C LEU A 92 -1.88 -6.79 -9.15
N LEU A 93 -1.15 -6.24 -10.13
CA LEU A 93 -1.62 -5.20 -11.04
C LEU A 93 -1.60 -5.71 -12.48
N SER A 94 -2.50 -5.18 -13.31
CA SER A 94 -2.45 -5.43 -14.75
C SER A 94 -1.22 -4.76 -15.38
N LYS A 95 -0.82 -5.23 -16.56
CA LYS A 95 0.30 -4.63 -17.32
C LYS A 95 0.05 -3.15 -17.61
N GLU A 96 -1.19 -2.78 -17.92
CA GLU A 96 -1.59 -1.39 -18.18
C GLU A 96 -1.50 -0.53 -16.92
N GLN A 97 -1.99 -1.04 -15.77
CA GLN A 97 -1.85 -0.35 -14.48
C GLN A 97 -0.38 -0.16 -14.10
N LEU A 98 0.48 -1.17 -14.30
CA LEU A 98 1.92 -1.03 -14.04
C LEU A 98 2.58 0.00 -14.95
N ALA A 99 2.22 0.05 -16.24
CA ALA A 99 2.74 1.04 -17.16
C ALA A 99 2.32 2.46 -16.72
N GLU A 100 1.04 2.66 -16.40
CA GLU A 100 0.53 3.96 -15.93
C GLU A 100 1.20 4.38 -14.61
N TYR A 101 1.30 3.46 -13.64
CA TYR A 101 1.99 3.70 -12.39
C TYR A 101 3.44 4.12 -12.63
N SER A 102 4.16 3.40 -13.50
CA SER A 102 5.58 3.67 -13.80
C SER A 102 5.79 5.02 -14.49
N LEU A 103 4.83 5.45 -15.32
CA LEU A 103 4.85 6.77 -15.95
C LEU A 103 4.63 7.88 -14.93
N LYS A 104 3.70 7.70 -13.98
CA LYS A 104 3.36 8.71 -12.96
C LYS A 104 4.32 8.72 -11.77
N LYS A 105 4.96 7.59 -11.46
CA LYS A 105 5.87 7.39 -10.31
C LYS A 105 7.25 6.94 -10.77
N ARG A 106 7.84 7.67 -11.73
CA ARG A 106 9.20 7.40 -12.22
C ARG A 106 10.19 7.44 -11.05
N GLY A 107 10.89 6.33 -10.82
CA GLY A 107 11.85 6.18 -9.71
C GLY A 107 11.29 5.49 -8.47
N SER A 108 10.01 5.09 -8.47
CA SER A 108 9.49 4.17 -7.45
C SER A 108 10.20 2.80 -7.55
N PRO A 109 10.45 2.11 -6.42
CA PRO A 109 11.03 0.76 -6.42
C PRO A 109 10.21 -0.25 -7.21
N TYR A 110 8.91 0.01 -7.38
CA TYR A 110 7.99 -0.87 -8.09
C TYR A 110 7.74 -0.49 -9.55
N ALA A 111 8.26 0.67 -9.99
CA ALA A 111 8.13 1.07 -11.39
C ALA A 111 8.84 0.06 -12.31
N LEU A 112 8.32 -0.09 -13.53
CA LEU A 112 9.00 -0.83 -14.58
C LEU A 112 10.34 -0.15 -14.88
N PRO A 113 11.42 -0.93 -15.11
CA PRO A 113 12.67 -0.35 -15.55
C PRO A 113 12.41 0.42 -16.85
N LYS A 114 13.04 1.59 -17.00
CA LYS A 114 13.01 2.30 -18.28
C LYS A 114 13.68 1.36 -19.29
N THR A 115 12.88 0.74 -20.16
CA THR A 115 13.41 0.08 -21.34
C THR A 115 14.17 1.13 -22.14
N LYS A 116 15.47 0.90 -22.30
CA LYS A 116 16.40 1.77 -23.01
C LYS A 116 16.23 1.60 -24.51
#